data_AF-A0A7W6FN29-F1
#
_entry.id   AF-A0A7W6FN29-F1
#
_cell.length_a   1.000
_cell.length_b   1.000
_cell.length_c   1.000
_cell.angle_alpha   90.00
_cell.angle_beta   90.00
_cell.angle_gamma   90.00
#
_symmetry.space_group_name_H-M   'P 1'
#
loop_
_entity.id
_entity.type
_entity.pdbx_description
1 polymer ?
#
loop_
_entity_poly.entity_id
_entity_poly.type
_entity_poly.pdbx_seq_one_letter_code
_entity_poly.pdbx_strand_id
1 'polypeptide(L)' 'MEPLTVTIEGTRQLTGLGNTKIFELLASGHLKRVKVGRRTLVTIQSIRALIERGYS' A
#
# COMPACT_ATOMS: atom_id res chain seq x y z
N MET A 1 -14.07 13.36 0.82
CA MET A 1 -12.66 13.51 1.25
C MET A 1 -11.97 12.18 1.00
N GLU A 2 -10.89 12.17 0.22
CA GLU A 2 -10.11 10.95 -0.02
C GLU A 2 -9.14 10.68 1.14
N PRO A 3 -8.94 9.42 1.55
CA PRO A 3 -7.99 9.08 2.60
C PRO A 3 -6.55 9.27 2.11
N LEU A 4 -5.69 9.81 2.97
CA LEU A 4 -4.24 9.93 2.66
C LEU A 4 -3.52 8.58 2.75
N THR A 5 -3.99 7.73 3.66
CA THR A 5 -3.39 6.43 3.96
C THR A 5 -4.44 5.40 4.31
N VAL A 6 -4.15 4.13 4.06
CA VAL A 6 -5.00 2.99 4.42
C VAL A 6 -4.21 1.99 5.25
N THR A 7 -4.89 1.08 5.96
CA THR A 7 -4.23 -0.03 6.66
C THR A 7 -3.65 -1.04 5.66
N ILE A 8 -2.88 -2.02 6.15
CA ILE A 8 -2.46 -3.17 5.33
C ILE A 8 -3.68 -3.92 4.79
N GLU A 9 -4.71 -4.12 5.62
CA GLU A 9 -5.97 -4.74 5.18
C GLU A 9 -6.68 -3.91 4.12
N GLY A 10 -6.76 -2.59 4.30
CA GLY A 10 -7.33 -1.68 3.28
C GLY A 10 -6.53 -1.70 1.98
N THR A 11 -5.20 -1.80 2.06
CA THR A 11 -4.34 -1.96 0.87
C THR A 11 -4.71 -3.22 0.12
N ARG A 12 -4.88 -4.34 0.82
CA ARG A 12 -5.31 -5.62 0.25
C ARG A 12 -6.68 -5.53 -0.43
N GLN A 13 -7.64 -4.86 0.19
CA GLN A 13 -8.96 -4.64 -0.40
C GLN A 13 -8.91 -3.77 -1.66
N LEU A 14 -8.06 -2.74 -1.67
CA LEU A 14 -7.93 -1.82 -2.80
C LEU A 14 -7.16 -2.41 -4.00
N THR A 15 -6.10 -3.19 -3.74
CA THR A 15 -5.24 -3.71 -4.81
C THR A 15 -5.54 -5.15 -5.21
N GLY A 16 -6.30 -5.89 -4.39
CA GLY A 16 -6.52 -7.34 -4.58
C GLY A 16 -5.28 -8.20 -4.29
N LEU A 17 -4.16 -7.61 -3.88
CA LEU A 17 -2.89 -8.33 -3.66
C LEU A 17 -2.86 -9.06 -2.33
N GLY A 18 -2.27 -10.25 -2.30
CA GLY A 18 -2.01 -10.99 -1.07
C GLY A 18 -1.02 -10.27 -0.13
N ASN A 19 -1.08 -10.58 1.16
CA ASN A 19 -0.20 -9.98 2.17
C ASN A 19 1.28 -10.14 1.83
N THR A 20 1.69 -11.32 1.37
CA THR A 20 3.08 -11.60 0.95
C THR A 20 3.54 -10.58 -0.08
N LYS A 21 2.73 -10.35 -1.13
CA LYS A 21 3.07 -9.40 -2.19
C LYS A 21 3.10 -7.96 -1.68
N ILE A 22 2.17 -7.59 -0.81
CA ILE A 22 2.16 -6.26 -0.18
C ILE A 22 3.44 -6.04 0.62
N PHE A 23 3.87 -7.01 1.43
CA PHE A 23 5.11 -6.89 2.20
C PHE A 23 6.37 -6.88 1.32
N GLU A 24 6.41 -7.65 0.23
CA GLU A 24 7.48 -7.56 -0.78
C GLU A 24 7.55 -6.16 -1.40
N LEU A 25 6.40 -5.59 -1.77
CA LEU A 25 6.33 -4.25 -2.37
C LEU A 25 6.70 -3.15 -1.38
N LEU A 26 6.39 -3.34 -0.10
CA LEU A 26 6.84 -2.46 0.97
C LEU A 26 8.35 -2.58 1.21
N ALA A 27 8.90 -3.79 1.15
CA ALA A 27 10.33 -4.04 1.32
C ALA A 27 11.15 -3.50 0.14
N SER A 28 10.66 -3.67 -1.08
CA SER A 28 11.26 -3.11 -2.30
C SER A 28 11.01 -1.61 -2.49
N GLY A 29 10.15 -1.01 -1.66
CA GLY A 29 9.87 0.42 -1.66
C GLY A 29 8.91 0.91 -2.75
N HIS A 30 8.28 -0.01 -3.49
CA HIS A 30 7.21 0.27 -4.45
C HIS A 30 5.93 0.75 -3.75
N LEU A 31 5.61 0.16 -2.59
CA LEU A 31 4.62 0.71 -1.66
C LEU A 31 5.34 1.50 -0.57
N LYS A 32 4.75 2.64 -0.17
CA LYS A 32 5.27 3.48 0.91
C LYS A 32 4.40 3.32 2.15
N ARG A 33 5.01 2.92 3.26
CA ARG A 33 4.36 2.87 4.57
C ARG A 33 4.72 4.06 5.45
N VAL A 34 3.76 4.47 6.27
CA VAL A 34 3.91 5.43 7.36
C VAL A 34 3.54 4.73 8.65
N LYS A 35 4.37 4.89 9.69
CA LYS A 35 4.03 4.42 11.04
C LYS A 35 3.35 5.53 11.83
N VAL A 36 2.16 5.23 12.36
CA VAL A 36 1.41 6.13 13.24
C VAL A 36 1.13 5.37 14.53
N GLY A 37 1.90 5.70 15.57
CA GLY A 37 1.93 4.93 16.81
C GLY A 37 2.27 3.45 16.56
N ARG A 38 1.39 2.55 16.99
CA ARG A 38 1.56 1.09 16.80
C ARG A 38 1.10 0.60 15.42
N ARG A 39 0.41 1.43 14.64
CA ARG A 39 -0.19 1.02 13.36
C ARG A 39 0.75 1.33 12.20
N THR A 40 0.73 0.45 11.20
CA THR A 40 1.40 0.67 9.91
C THR A 40 0.34 0.96 8.86
N LEU A 41 0.48 2.10 8.18
CA LEU A 41 -0.43 2.55 7.13
C LEU A 41 0.33 2.63 5.81
N VAL A 42 -0.35 2.49 4.68
CA VAL A 42 0.19 2.58 3.32
C VAL A 42 -0.39 3.81 2.65
N THR A 43 0.43 4.60 1.98
CA THR A 43 -0.02 5.82 1.31
C THR A 43 -0.82 5.48 0.05
N ILE A 44 -1.98 6.13 -0.13
CA ILE A 44 -2.79 5.99 -1.34
C ILE A 44 -1.98 6.39 -2.58
N GLN A 45 -1.14 7.43 -2.47
CA GLN A 45 -0.27 7.86 -3.56
C GLN A 45 0.65 6.73 -4.06
N SER A 46 1.29 5.96 -3.16
CA SER A 46 2.13 4.84 -3.58
C SER A 46 1.34 3.68 -4.18
N ILE A 47 0.10 3.47 -3.72
CA ILE A 47 -0.80 2.46 -4.29
C ILE A 47 -1.22 2.85 -5.71
N ARG A 48 -1.61 4.12 -5.93
CA ARG A 48 -1.95 4.63 -7.26
C ARG A 48 -0.75 4.51 -8.22
N ALA A 49 0.42 4.97 -7.79
CA ALA A 49 1.64 4.88 -8.59
C ALA A 49 2.02 3.43 -8.93
N LEU A 50 1.75 2.46 -8.06
CA LEU A 50 1.96 1.05 -8.34
C LEU A 50 1.07 0.55 -9.48
N ILE A 51 -0.22 0.91 -9.45
CA ILE A 51 -1.21 0.47 -10.46
C ILE A 51 -0.95 1.15 -11.80
N GLU A 52 -0.65 2.46 -11.80
CA GLU A 52 -0.37 3.24 -13.00
C GLU A 52 0.88 2.75 -13.75
N ARG A 53 1.86 2.19 -13.04
CA ARG A 53 3.07 1.60 -13.66
C ARG A 53 2.82 0.28 -14.39
N GLY A 54 1.63 -0.31 -14.24
CA GLY A 54 1.29 -1.56 -14.92
C GLY A 54 2.13 -2.73 -14.43
N TYR A 55 2.03 -3.07 -13.14
CA TYR A 55 2.43 -4.39 -12.64
C TYR A 55 1.43 -5.43 -13.21
N SER A 56 1.56 -5.69 -14.52
CA SER A 56 0.90 -6.77 -15.25
C SER A 56 1.76 -8.03 -15.26
#